data_AF-S4RKL8-F1
#
_entry.id   AF-S4RKL8-F1
#
_cell.length_a   1.000
_cell.length_b   1.000
_cell.length_c   1.000
_cell.angle_alpha   90.00
_cell.angle_beta   90.00
_cell.angle_gamma   90.00
#
_symmetry.space_group_name_H-M   'P 1'
#
loop_
_entity.id
_entity.type
_entity.pdbx_description
1 polymer ?
#
loop_
_entity_poly.entity_id
_entity_poly.type
_entity_poly.pdbx_seq_one_letter_code
_entity_poly.pdbx_strand_id
1 'polypeptide(L)'
;KKRKRRVLFSKAQTFELERRFRHQRYLSAPEREHLASLLKLTPTQVKIWFQNHRYKMKRARVEQGIAGSTGILGGGGLAGGGGGGGG
;
A
#
# COMPACT_ATOMS: atom_id res chain seq x y z
N LYS A 1 25.02 6.43 0.41
CA LYS A 1 23.58 6.71 0.18
C LYS A 1 22.86 6.84 1.54
N LYS A 2 22.66 8.06 2.08
CA LYS A 2 22.00 8.28 3.39
C LYS A 2 20.57 7.73 3.36
N ARG A 3 20.21 6.80 4.25
CA ARG A 3 18.81 6.36 4.44
C ARG A 3 18.01 7.55 4.96
N LYS A 4 16.98 8.00 4.24
CA LYS A 4 16.05 9.02 4.75
C LYS A 4 15.44 8.51 6.05
N ARG A 5 15.52 9.29 7.14
CA ARG A 5 14.84 9.00 8.40
C ARG A 5 13.37 8.77 8.09
N ARG A 6 12.81 7.65 8.54
CA ARG A 6 11.36 7.42 8.45
C ARG A 6 10.67 8.47 9.31
N VAL A 7 9.90 9.33 8.66
CA VAL A 7 9.00 10.27 9.33
C VAL A 7 7.64 9.58 9.42
N LEU A 8 7.10 9.48 10.63
CA LEU A 8 5.74 9.00 10.87
C LEU A 8 4.76 10.15 10.71
N PHE A 9 3.57 9.86 10.19
CA PHE A 9 2.49 10.85 10.13
C PHE A 9 1.92 11.08 11.52
N SER A 10 1.46 12.30 11.79
CA SER A 10 0.76 12.61 13.04
C SER A 10 -0.59 11.89 13.10
N LYS A 11 -1.19 11.82 14.30
CA LYS A 11 -2.52 11.22 14.49
C LYS A 11 -3.59 11.96 13.67
N ALA A 12 -3.53 13.29 13.62
CA ALA A 12 -4.43 14.11 12.82
C ALA A 12 -4.27 13.85 11.30
N GLN A 13 -3.03 13.76 10.81
CA GLN A 13 -2.77 13.44 9.40
C GLN A 13 -3.30 12.05 9.04
N THR A 14 -3.07 11.07 9.91
CA THR A 14 -3.56 9.70 9.69
C THR A 14 -5.08 9.64 9.69
N PHE A 15 -5.74 10.33 10.62
CA PHE A 15 -7.20 10.39 10.70
C PHE A 15 -7.84 10.96 9.42
N GLU A 16 -7.32 12.08 8.89
CA GLU A 16 -7.85 12.67 7.65
C GLU A 16 -7.60 11.78 6.43
N LEU A 17 -6.44 11.12 6.36
CA LEU A 17 -6.15 10.14 5.31
C LEU A 17 -7.13 8.96 5.35
N GLU A 18 -7.41 8.41 6.53
CA GLU A 18 -8.39 7.33 6.72
C GLU A 18 -9.81 7.78 6.41
N ARG A 19 -10.19 8.99 6.85
CA ARG A 19 -11.48 9.58 6.53
C ARG A 19 -11.65 9.68 5.02
N ARG A 20 -10.70 10.24 4.28
CA ARG A 20 -10.79 10.32 2.80
C ARG A 20 -10.81 8.93 2.16
N PHE A 21 -9.99 7.99 2.65
CA PHE A 21 -9.92 6.63 2.12
C PHE A 21 -11.24 5.86 2.21
N ARG A 22 -12.00 6.05 3.29
CA ARG A 22 -13.34 5.44 3.46
C ARG A 22 -14.32 5.87 2.37
N HIS A 23 -14.22 7.11 1.90
CA HIS A 23 -15.06 7.63 0.83
C HIS A 23 -14.53 7.23 -0.54
N GLN A 24 -13.21 7.25 -0.73
CA GLN A 24 -12.58 7.06 -2.03
C GLN A 24 -11.25 6.32 -1.88
N ARG A 25 -11.21 5.08 -2.38
CA ARG A 25 -10.03 4.19 -2.28
C ARG A 25 -8.90 4.55 -3.25
N TYR A 26 -9.18 5.36 -4.27
CA TYR A 26 -8.25 5.75 -5.35
C TYR A 26 -8.36 7.23 -5.62
N LEU A 27 -7.26 7.98 -5.48
CA LEU A 27 -7.22 9.41 -5.77
C LEU A 27 -6.62 9.68 -7.16
N SER A 28 -7.28 10.55 -7.92
CA SER A 28 -6.72 11.18 -9.12
C SER A 28 -5.55 12.12 -8.76
N ALA A 29 -4.83 12.60 -9.77
CA ALA A 29 -3.73 13.55 -9.57
C ALA A 29 -4.16 14.84 -8.83
N PRO A 30 -5.20 15.58 -9.28
CA PRO A 30 -5.59 16.84 -8.64
C PRO A 30 -6.11 16.64 -7.21
N GLU A 31 -6.87 15.57 -6.95
CA GLU A 31 -7.38 15.29 -5.60
C GLU A 31 -6.24 14.97 -4.61
N ARG A 32 -5.19 14.32 -5.10
CA ARG A 32 -4.01 14.01 -4.30
C ARG A 32 -3.23 15.26 -3.95
N GLU A 33 -3.08 16.18 -4.90
CA GLU A 33 -2.44 17.47 -4.67
C GLU A 33 -3.21 18.30 -3.64
N HIS A 34 -4.53 18.37 -3.78
CA HIS A 34 -5.37 19.05 -2.82
C HIS A 34 -5.25 18.48 -1.40
N LEU A 35 -5.33 17.15 -1.25
CA LEU A 35 -5.19 16.50 0.06
C LEU A 35 -3.79 16.66 0.66
N ALA A 36 -2.76 16.62 -0.19
CA ALA A 36 -1.39 16.83 0.22
C ALA A 36 -1.20 18.25 0.80
N SER A 37 -1.73 19.26 0.13
CA SER A 37 -1.69 20.66 0.59
C SER A 37 -2.39 20.84 1.94
N LEU A 38 -3.58 20.25 2.12
CA LEU A 38 -4.33 20.32 3.38
C LEU A 38 -3.57 19.71 4.57
N LEU A 39 -2.92 18.56 4.35
CA LEU A 39 -2.23 17.82 5.40
C LEU A 39 -0.76 18.20 5.58
N LYS A 40 -0.28 19.19 4.80
CA LYS A 40 1.15 19.57 4.68
C LYS A 40 2.04 18.36 4.41
N LEU A 41 1.59 17.50 3.50
CA LEU A 41 2.31 16.34 2.99
C LEU A 41 2.65 16.56 1.51
N THR A 42 3.51 15.70 0.97
CA THR A 42 3.74 15.66 -0.49
C THR A 42 2.72 14.75 -1.17
N PRO A 43 2.35 15.03 -2.45
CA PRO A 43 1.49 14.14 -3.21
C PRO A 43 2.03 12.70 -3.26
N THR A 44 3.36 12.54 -3.29
CA THR A 44 4.01 11.23 -3.24
C THR A 44 3.76 10.49 -1.92
N GLN A 45 3.82 11.18 -0.78
CA GLN A 45 3.51 10.57 0.53
C GLN A 45 2.06 10.11 0.60
N VAL A 46 1.12 10.93 0.12
CA VAL A 46 -0.29 10.55 0.01
C VAL A 46 -0.46 9.34 -0.91
N LYS A 47 0.21 9.31 -2.07
CA LYS A 47 0.19 8.15 -2.98
C LYS A 47 0.63 6.86 -2.28
N ILE A 48 1.78 6.91 -1.60
CA ILE A 48 2.35 5.75 -0.90
C ILE A 48 1.43 5.29 0.23
N TRP A 49 0.86 6.23 0.98
CA TRP A 49 -0.07 5.88 2.05
C TRP A 49 -1.32 5.16 1.50
N PHE A 50 -1.93 5.69 0.43
CA PHE A 50 -3.08 5.04 -0.22
C PHE A 50 -2.75 3.68 -0.83
N GLN A 51 -1.53 3.49 -1.33
CA GLN A 51 -1.05 2.18 -1.79
C GLN A 51 -0.89 1.19 -0.62
N ASN A 52 -0.23 1.60 0.45
CA ASN A 52 -0.03 0.78 1.65
C ASN A 52 -1.36 0.39 2.30
N HIS A 53 -2.31 1.32 2.37
CA HIS A 53 -3.61 1.09 2.98
C HIS A 53 -4.44 0.06 2.17
N ARG A 54 -4.43 0.15 0.82
CA ARG A 54 -5.05 -0.87 -0.05
C ARG A 54 -4.38 -2.23 0.10
N TYR A 55 -3.04 -2.26 0.19
CA TYR A 55 -2.31 -3.51 0.40
C TYR A 55 -2.68 -4.17 1.73
N LYS A 56 -2.80 -3.40 2.82
CA LYS A 56 -3.25 -3.91 4.13
C LYS A 56 -4.67 -4.50 4.05
N MET A 57 -5.59 -3.84 3.34
CA MET A 57 -6.94 -4.38 3.11
C MET A 57 -6.95 -5.68 2.30
N LYS A 58 -6.11 -5.77 1.26
CA LYS A 58 -5.94 -7.00 0.47
C LYS A 58 -5.34 -8.11 1.31
N ARG A 59 -4.30 -7.81 2.11
CA ARG A 59 -3.64 -8.76 3.01
C ARG A 59 -4.60 -9.27 4.08
N ALA A 60 -5.40 -8.41 4.72
CA ALA A 60 -6.38 -8.84 5.71
C ALA A 60 -7.40 -9.85 5.16
N ARG A 61 -7.83 -9.70 3.90
CA ARG A 61 -8.73 -10.67 3.24
C ARG A 61 -8.05 -12.00 2.92
N VAL A 62 -6.76 -11.95 2.57
CA VAL A 62 -5.96 -13.15 2.31
C VAL A 62 -5.61 -13.85 3.62
N GLU A 63 -5.32 -13.12 4.69
CA GLU A 63 -4.99 -13.66 6.02
C GLU A 63 -6.21 -14.30 6.69
N GLN A 64 -7.42 -13.77 6.49
CA GLN A 64 -8.66 -14.44 6.93
C GLN A 64 -8.99 -15.72 6.12
N GLY A 65 -8.46 -15.86 4.90
CA GLY A 65 -8.53 -17.11 4.12
C GLY A 65 -7.34 -18.06 4.34
N ILE A 66 -6.29 -17.60 5.04
CA ILE A 66 -5.04 -18.32 5.27
C ILE A 66 -4.63 -18.18 6.75
N ALA A 67 -5.57 -18.37 7.66
CA ALA A 67 -5.25 -18.69 9.06
C ALA A 67 -4.91 -20.19 9.24
N GLY A 68 -4.59 -20.88 8.13
CA GLY A 68 -4.12 -22.27 8.11
C GLY A 68 -2.74 -22.47 7.47
N SER A 69 -2.06 -21.43 6.96
CA SER A 69 -0.75 -21.64 6.30
C SER A 69 0.13 -20.39 6.29
N THR A 70 1.10 -20.38 7.20
CA THR A 70 2.44 -19.83 7.00
C THR A 70 2.59 -18.35 6.59
N GLY A 71 3.08 -17.58 7.55
CA GLY A 71 3.63 -16.25 7.32
C GLY A 71 4.83 -16.24 6.36
N ILE A 72 5.19 -15.00 5.98
CA ILE A 72 6.29 -14.61 5.09
C ILE A 72 6.05 -15.00 3.63
N LEU A 73 5.45 -14.10 2.83
CA LEU A 73 5.90 -13.83 1.45
C LEU A 73 5.36 -12.46 0.98
N GLY A 74 6.25 -11.47 1.06
CA GLY A 74 6.30 -10.41 0.07
C GLY A 74 7.17 -10.89 -1.09
N GLY A 75 6.71 -10.67 -2.32
CA GLY A 75 7.55 -10.67 -3.53
C GLY A 75 7.30 -11.80 -4.53
N GLY A 76 6.87 -11.44 -5.75
CA GLY A 76 6.92 -12.24 -6.99
C GLY A 76 5.92 -13.42 -7.04
N GLY A 77 5.03 -13.59 -8.01
CA GLY A 77 4.98 -13.02 -9.35
C GLY A 77 6.00 -13.69 -10.27
N LEU A 78 5.85 -14.98 -10.59
CA LEU A 78 6.04 -15.53 -11.94
C LEU A 78 5.64 -17.02 -11.97
N ALA A 79 4.55 -17.27 -12.68
CA ALA A 79 4.14 -18.57 -13.19
C ALA A 79 4.72 -18.75 -14.60
N GLY A 80 5.14 -19.97 -14.91
CA GLY A 80 5.64 -20.44 -16.21
C GLY A 80 6.68 -21.53 -15.95
N GLY A 81 6.52 -22.81 -16.29
CA GLY A 81 5.72 -23.43 -17.34
C GLY A 81 6.67 -24.02 -18.39
N GLY A 82 6.72 -25.36 -18.49
CA GLY A 82 7.46 -26.14 -19.50
C GLY A 82 8.81 -26.67 -19.00
N GLY A 83 9.21 -27.94 -19.16
CA GLY A 83 8.72 -29.04 -19.97
C GLY A 83 9.90 -29.71 -20.70
N GLY A 84 10.07 -31.04 -20.55
CA GLY A 84 10.97 -31.91 -21.34
C GLY A 84 12.48 -31.72 -21.11
N GLY A 85 13.36 -32.71 -21.22
CA GLY A 85 13.31 -34.10 -21.65
C GLY A 85 14.70 -34.51 -22.13
N GLY A 86 15.08 -35.79 -21.94
CA GLY A 86 16.06 -36.52 -22.75
C GLY A 86 17.56 -36.15 -22.63
N GLY A 87 18.35 -37.18 -22.33
CA GLY A 87 19.82 -37.17 -22.37
C GLY A 87 20.39 -38.29 -21.53
#